data_AF-A0A8C5QF85-F1
#
_entry.id   AF-A0A8C5QF85-F1
#
_cell.length_a   1.000
_cell.length_b   1.000
_cell.length_c   1.000
_cell.angle_alpha   90.00
_cell.angle_beta   90.00
_cell.angle_gamma   90.00
#
_symmetry.space_group_name_H-M   'P 1'
#
loop_
_entity.id
_entity.type
_entity.pdbx_description
1 polymer ?
#
loop_
_entity_poly.entity_id
_entity_poly.type
_entity_poly.pdbx_seq_one_letter_code
_entity_poly.pdbx_strand_id
1 'polypeptide(L)' 'VFSSSSSSLTLCVSLMNPPETEQPETPDWRMTLKTIRNGVHKIDMYLNAALDLLGGEDGRCHFMCGDGNDS' A
#
# COMPACT_ATOMS: atom_id res chain seq x y z
N VAL A 1 7.64 18.83 -63.83
CA VAL A 1 7.97 17.53 -63.21
C VAL A 1 8.44 17.77 -61.77
N PHE A 2 7.53 18.08 -60.84
CA PHE A 2 7.89 18.21 -59.42
C PHE A 2 6.61 18.12 -58.61
N SER A 3 6.19 16.90 -58.27
CA SER A 3 5.00 16.70 -57.43
C SER A 3 4.97 15.34 -56.73
N SER A 4 6.13 14.77 -56.38
CA SER A 4 6.19 13.49 -55.65
C SER A 4 6.95 13.57 -54.31
N SER A 5 7.79 14.60 -54.10
CA SER A 5 8.56 14.73 -52.86
C SER A 5 7.76 15.26 -51.66
N SER A 6 6.62 15.92 -51.90
CA SER A 6 5.87 16.56 -50.81
C SER A 6 5.15 15.53 -49.93
N SER A 7 4.57 14.49 -50.52
CA SER A 7 3.81 13.46 -49.79
C SER A 7 4.68 12.63 -48.86
N SER A 8 5.93 12.37 -49.26
CA SER A 8 6.87 11.59 -48.45
C SER A 8 7.32 12.36 -47.21
N LEU A 9 7.55 13.67 -47.33
CA LEU A 9 7.92 14.52 -46.20
C LEU A 9 6.76 14.70 -45.22
N THR A 10 5.53 14.86 -45.73
CA THR A 10 4.32 14.94 -44.89
C THR A 10 4.09 13.64 -44.10
N LEU A 11 4.34 12.48 -44.71
CA LEU A 11 4.25 11.19 -44.04
C LEU A 11 5.33 11.04 -42.95
N CYS A 12 6.56 11.47 -43.23
CA CYS A 12 7.65 11.45 -42.24
C CYS A 12 7.33 12.32 -41.01
N VAL A 13 6.80 13.53 -41.20
CA VAL A 13 6.42 14.42 -40.08
C VAL A 13 5.29 13.80 -39.24
N SER A 14 4.35 13.10 -39.87
CA SER A 14 3.23 12.46 -39.17
C SER A 14 3.67 11.25 -38.32
N LEU A 15 4.76 10.57 -38.71
CA LEU A 15 5.34 9.45 -37.94
C LEU A 15 6.25 9.91 -36.80
N MET A 16 6.72 11.16 -36.85
CA MET A 16 7.60 11.75 -35.82
C MET A 16 6.83 12.42 -34.68
N ASN A 17 5.50 12.50 -34.76
CA ASN A 17 4.68 12.96 -33.66
C ASN A 17 4.32 11.76 -32.78
N PRO A 18 4.99 11.55 -31.63
CA PRO A 18 4.51 10.57 -30.68
C PRO A 18 3.10 10.99 -30.25
N PRO A 19 2.15 10.05 -30.09
CA PRO A 19 0.91 10.39 -29.39
C PRO A 19 1.32 11.01 -28.05
N GLU A 20 0.70 12.13 -27.66
CA GLU A 20 0.77 12.64 -26.29
C GLU A 20 0.27 11.50 -25.39
N THR A 21 1.20 10.65 -24.95
CA THR A 21 0.95 9.67 -23.92
C THR A 21 0.69 10.49 -22.69
N GLU A 22 -0.58 10.64 -22.31
CA GLU A 22 -0.97 11.13 -21.00
C GLU A 22 -0.05 10.43 -20.00
N GLN A 23 0.84 11.20 -19.37
CA GLN A 23 1.72 10.65 -18.37
C GLN A 23 0.81 10.08 -17.29
N PRO A 24 0.97 8.81 -16.90
CA PRO A 24 0.13 8.24 -15.87
C PRO A 24 0.28 9.11 -14.63
N GLU A 25 -0.84 9.67 -14.16
CA GLU A 25 -0.93 10.40 -12.89
C GLU A 25 -0.19 9.57 -11.83
N THR A 26 0.95 10.07 -11.36
CA THR A 26 1.72 9.34 -10.37
C THR A 26 0.90 9.35 -9.08
N PRO A 27 0.49 8.19 -8.56
CA PRO A 27 -0.32 8.15 -7.36
C PRO A 27 0.47 8.79 -6.22
N ASP A 28 -0.20 9.63 -5.42
CA ASP A 28 0.45 10.35 -4.32
C ASP A 28 0.90 9.35 -3.25
N TRP A 29 2.16 8.92 -3.35
CA TRP A 29 2.79 7.97 -2.43
C TRP A 29 2.81 8.50 -0.99
N ARG A 30 2.66 9.81 -0.78
CA ARG A 30 2.48 10.39 0.56
C ARG A 30 1.20 9.89 1.22
N MET A 31 0.13 9.71 0.44
CA MET A 31 -1.12 9.15 0.91
C MET A 31 -0.96 7.66 1.27
N THR A 32 -0.20 6.91 0.47
CA THR A 32 0.15 5.52 0.76
C THR A 32 0.92 5.39 2.06
N LEU A 33 1.99 6.17 2.25
CA LEU A 33 2.79 6.16 3.48
C LEU A 33 1.98 6.58 4.70
N LYS A 34 1.10 7.58 4.56
CA LYS A 34 0.20 8.01 5.64
C LYS A 34 -0.74 6.88 6.06
N THR A 35 -1.27 6.13 5.10
CA THR A 35 -2.15 4.97 5.35
C THR A 35 -1.40 3.86 6.07
N ILE A 36 -0.20 3.51 5.61
CA ILE A 36 0.66 2.50 6.26
C ILE A 36 0.98 2.90 7.71
N ARG A 37 1.44 4.13 7.92
CA ARG A 37 1.76 4.64 9.27
C ARG A 37 0.56 4.58 10.21
N ASN A 38 -0.61 4.99 9.74
CA ASN A 38 -1.84 4.94 10.53
C ASN A 38 -2.26 3.50 10.84
N GLY A 39 -2.04 2.57 9.90
CA GLY A 39 -2.27 1.14 10.10
C GLY A 39 -1.38 0.57 11.22
N VAL A 40 -0.07 0.83 11.17
CA VAL A 40 0.88 0.37 12.19
C VAL A 40 0.53 0.91 13.58
N HIS A 41 0.18 2.20 13.68
CA HIS A 41 -0.21 2.81 14.95
C HIS A 41 -1.45 2.13 15.56
N LYS A 42 -2.44 1.75 14.74
CA LYS A 42 -3.63 1.02 15.21
C LYS A 42 -3.28 -0.39 15.68
N ILE A 43 -2.38 -1.10 15.00
CA ILE A 43 -1.96 -2.45 15.39
C ILE A 43 -1.34 -2.41 16.78
N ASP A 44 -0.41 -1.48 17.02
CA ASP A 44 0.23 -1.30 18.32
C ASP A 44 -0.80 -0.99 19.42
N MET A 45 -1.75 -0.08 19.17
CA MET A 45 -2.82 0.25 20.12
C MET A 45 -3.68 -0.97 20.48
N TYR A 46 -4.12 -1.75 19.49
CA TYR A 46 -4.95 -2.93 19.76
C TYR A 46 -4.16 -4.05 20.42
N LEU A 47 -2.89 -4.21 20.09
CA LEU A 47 -2.04 -5.22 20.72
C LEU A 47 -1.80 -4.88 22.20
N ASN A 48 -1.45 -3.62 22.49
CA ASN A 48 -1.27 -3.16 23.87
C ASN A 48 -2.58 -3.23 24.66
N ALA A 49 -3.71 -2.83 24.08
CA ALA A 49 -5.01 -3.00 24.72
C ALA A 49 -5.38 -4.48 24.98
N ALA A 50 -5.06 -5.38 24.04
CA ALA A 50 -5.27 -6.82 24.26
C ALA A 50 -4.36 -7.37 25.36
N LEU A 51 -3.12 -6.88 25.45
CA LEU A 51 -2.19 -7.24 26.52
C LEU A 51 -2.64 -6.68 27.88
N ASP A 52 -3.19 -5.48 27.95
CA ASP A 52 -3.76 -4.94 29.21
C ASP A 52 -5.02 -5.69 29.65
N LEU A 53 -5.82 -6.19 28.69
CA LEU A 53 -7.04 -6.95 28.96
C LEU A 53 -6.76 -8.42 29.33
N LEU A 54 -5.72 -9.03 28.75
CA LEU A 54 -5.39 -10.44 28.92
C LEU A 54 -4.24 -10.67 29.91
N GLY A 55 -3.35 -9.69 30.07
CA GLY A 55 -2.24 -9.69 31.01
C GLY A 55 -2.70 -9.05 32.32
N GLY A 56 -2.91 -9.88 33.34
CA GLY A 56 -3.03 -9.39 34.72
C GLY A 56 -1.78 -8.61 35.17
N GLU A 57 -1.82 -8.07 36.38
CA GLU A 57 -0.86 -7.11 36.97
C GLU A 57 0.65 -7.48 36.84
N ASP A 58 0.98 -8.74 36.55
CA ASP A 58 2.34 -9.28 36.38
C ASP A 58 2.70 -9.74 34.94
N GLY A 59 1.79 -9.58 33.96
CA GLY A 59 2.01 -9.92 32.56
C GLY A 59 2.20 -11.41 32.27
N ARG A 60 1.82 -12.31 33.20
CA ARG A 60 1.95 -13.76 33.04
C ARG A 60 0.59 -14.44 33.06
N CYS A 61 0.27 -15.18 31.99
CA CYS A 61 -0.87 -16.09 32.00
C CYS A 61 -0.62 -17.22 33.02
N HIS A 62 -1.19 -17.10 34.21
CA HIS A 62 -1.27 -18.21 35.15
C HIS A 62 -2.38 -19.16 34.68
N PHE A 63 -2.00 -20.18 33.89
CA PHE A 63 -2.90 -21.30 33.62
C PHE A 63 -3.07 -22.09 34.91
N MET A 64 -4.16 -21.82 35.64
CA MET A 64 -4.56 -22.63 36.78
C MET A 64 -5.20 -23.90 36.24
N CYS A 65 -4.45 -25.00 36.23
CA CYS A 65 -5.02 -26.32 36.03
C CYS A 65 -5.96 -26.57 37.22
N GLY A 66 -7.25 -26.82 36.96
CA GLY A 66 -8.15 -27.28 38.00
C GLY A 66 -7.64 -28.63 38.48
N ASP A 67 -7.12 -28.69 39.70
CA ASP A 67 -6.71 -29.95 40.33
C ASP A 67 -7.96 -30.84 40.46
N GLY A 68 -8.13 -31.72 39.47
CA GLY A 68 -9.10 -32.80 39.50
C GLY A 68 -8.61 -33.88 40.45
N ASN A 69 -8.74 -33.63 41.74
CA ASN A 69 -8.63 -34.66 42.77
C ASN A 69 -9.92 -34.67 43.58
N ASP A 70 -10.99 -35.15 42.94
CA ASP A 70 -12.23 -35.52 43.61
C ASP A 70 -12.14 -37.01 43.97
N SER A 71 -11.94 -37.24 45.28
CA SER A 71 -12.27 -38.41 46.12
C SER A 71 -12.46 -39.80 45.50
#